data_AF-A0A928J8R6-F1
#
_entry.id   AF-A0A928J8R6-F1
#
_cell.length_a   1.000
_cell.length_b   1.000
_cell.length_c   1.000
_cell.angle_alpha   90.00
_cell.angle_beta   90.00
_cell.angle_gamma   90.00
#
_symmetry.space_group_name_H-M   'P 1'
#
loop_
_entity.id
_entity.type
_entity.pdbx_description
1 polymer ?
#
loop_
_entity_poly.entity_id
_entity_poly.type
_entity_poly.pdbx_seq_one_letter_code
_entity_poly.pdbx_strand_id
1 'polypeptide(L)'
;MEFTKKCKLCPRRCGADRIAGAGFCGGGEKARVSKVMLHSWEEPCICTGKGAGAVFFSGCSLGCVYCQNKDISRSAVGDEYTADELARLFCDITENGASCLDLVTPSHYAPQICEALEMCCISVPVVYNTGGYELSETVERYMKRADVFLTDFKYGSRETGEKYSSAPDYPEIASAALRTMHGIVGDPVYDGSGMLMRGIILRHLVLPGERHDSVKALERVAEAVGSENVILSLMRQYTPGFAPAEYRNLSRRVTTFEYEYVRDAALEMGFSGYSQDADSATAAYTPDF
;
A
#
# COMPACT_ATOMS: atom_id res chain seq x y z
N MET A 1 11.86 -15.78 14.31
CA MET A 1 10.95 -16.83 14.84
C MET A 1 10.13 -16.43 16.09
N GLU A 2 10.26 -15.24 16.69
CA GLU A 2 9.46 -14.83 17.88
C GLU A 2 8.05 -14.29 17.54
N PHE A 3 7.83 -13.82 16.32
CA PHE A 3 6.58 -13.19 15.87
C PHE A 3 5.47 -14.19 15.45
N THR A 4 5.79 -15.49 15.40
CA THR A 4 4.88 -16.51 14.90
C THR A 4 3.84 -16.91 15.94
N LYS A 5 4.12 -16.79 17.24
CA LYS A 5 3.16 -17.13 18.30
C LYS A 5 2.51 -15.89 18.88
N LYS A 6 1.18 -15.91 19.04
CA LYS A 6 0.38 -14.76 19.53
C LYS A 6 0.59 -13.50 18.68
N CYS A 7 0.41 -13.63 17.36
CA CYS A 7 0.69 -12.59 16.39
C CYS A 7 0.03 -11.23 16.73
N LYS A 8 0.86 -10.18 16.78
CA LYS A 8 0.48 -8.78 16.98
C LYS A 8 1.07 -7.83 15.93
N LEU A 9 1.40 -8.34 14.74
CA LEU A 9 2.11 -7.59 13.71
C LEU A 9 1.29 -6.47 13.05
N CYS A 10 -0.04 -6.59 13.06
CA CYS A 10 -0.92 -5.57 12.48
C CYS A 10 -1.95 -5.10 13.53
N PRO A 11 -2.67 -4.00 13.27
CA PRO A 11 -3.60 -3.40 14.24
C PRO A 11 -4.70 -4.35 14.71
N ARG A 12 -5.05 -5.37 13.91
CA ARG A 12 -6.00 -6.44 14.29
C ARG A 12 -5.56 -7.24 15.52
N ARG A 13 -4.26 -7.31 15.81
CA ARG A 13 -3.67 -8.02 16.97
C ARG A 13 -4.30 -9.39 17.26
N CYS A 14 -4.55 -10.17 16.19
CA CYS A 14 -5.41 -11.37 16.23
C CYS A 14 -4.92 -12.51 17.15
N GLY A 15 -3.66 -12.50 17.59
CA GLY A 15 -3.14 -13.51 18.51
C GLY A 15 -2.93 -14.89 17.89
N ALA A 16 -2.97 -15.01 16.57
CA ALA A 16 -2.76 -16.29 15.87
C ALA A 16 -1.37 -16.89 16.15
N ASP A 17 -1.32 -18.22 16.21
CA ASP A 17 -0.08 -18.99 16.08
C ASP A 17 0.12 -19.33 14.60
N ARG A 18 0.99 -18.57 13.93
CA ARG A 18 1.27 -18.65 12.50
C ARG A 18 1.95 -19.93 12.06
N ILE A 19 2.50 -20.71 12.99
CA ILE A 19 3.01 -22.06 12.72
C ILE A 19 1.83 -23.02 12.61
N ALA A 20 0.80 -22.84 13.43
CA ALA A 20 -0.38 -23.71 13.44
C ALA A 20 -1.44 -23.32 12.39
N GLY A 21 -1.50 -22.05 11.99
CA GLY A 21 -2.45 -21.58 10.97
C GLY A 21 -2.37 -20.08 10.71
N ALA A 22 -3.07 -19.63 9.67
CA ALA A 22 -3.06 -18.23 9.26
C ALA A 22 -3.68 -17.29 10.31
N GLY A 23 -3.18 -16.05 10.37
CA GLY A 23 -3.83 -14.97 11.11
C GLY A 23 -5.05 -14.40 10.39
N PHE A 24 -5.71 -13.40 10.99
CA PHE A 24 -6.85 -12.71 10.37
C PHE A 24 -6.55 -12.22 8.94
N CYS A 25 -5.31 -11.76 8.72
CA CYS A 25 -4.84 -11.28 7.43
C CYS A 25 -4.62 -12.39 6.38
N GLY A 26 -4.75 -13.68 6.71
CA GLY A 26 -4.39 -14.80 5.83
C GLY A 26 -2.91 -15.20 5.87
N GLY A 27 -2.03 -14.39 6.49
CA GLY A 27 -0.61 -14.70 6.61
C GLY A 27 -0.27 -15.81 7.62
N GLY A 28 0.56 -16.77 7.19
CA GLY A 28 1.10 -17.88 7.98
C GLY A 28 2.59 -17.73 8.35
N GLU A 29 3.26 -18.85 8.61
CA GLU A 29 4.69 -18.91 8.93
C GLU A 29 5.56 -18.51 7.72
N LYS A 30 5.23 -19.00 6.54
CA LYS A 30 5.88 -18.63 5.28
C LYS A 30 5.15 -17.46 4.62
N ALA A 31 5.89 -16.67 3.85
CA ALA A 31 5.28 -15.64 3.02
C ALA A 31 4.60 -16.28 1.83
N ARG A 32 3.42 -15.80 1.44
CA ARG A 32 2.72 -16.29 0.25
C ARG A 32 2.76 -15.24 -0.85
N VAL A 33 3.39 -15.57 -1.96
CA VAL A 33 3.54 -14.68 -3.12
C VAL A 33 2.58 -15.15 -4.21
N SER A 34 1.62 -14.28 -4.58
CA SER A 34 0.66 -14.57 -5.63
C SER A 34 1.20 -14.30 -7.02
N LYS A 35 2.05 -13.28 -7.17
CA LYS A 35 2.56 -12.87 -8.48
C LYS A 35 3.89 -12.13 -8.37
N VAL A 36 4.79 -12.38 -9.30
CA VAL A 36 6.01 -11.61 -9.52
C VAL A 36 6.01 -11.11 -10.95
N MET A 37 6.22 -9.81 -11.16
CA MET A 37 6.27 -9.25 -12.51
C MET A 37 7.04 -7.94 -12.56
N LEU A 38 7.54 -7.62 -13.76
CA LEU A 38 7.93 -6.25 -14.08
C LEU A 38 6.65 -5.45 -14.39
N HIS A 39 6.25 -4.60 -13.46
CA HIS A 39 5.01 -3.84 -13.51
C HIS A 39 5.27 -2.45 -14.11
N SER A 40 4.68 -2.20 -15.28
CA SER A 40 4.86 -0.95 -16.02
C SER A 40 3.82 0.12 -15.70
N TRP A 41 2.94 -0.13 -14.72
CA TRP A 41 1.77 0.72 -14.42
C TRP A 41 1.76 1.26 -12.98
N GLU A 42 2.86 1.17 -12.24
CA GLU A 42 3.03 1.89 -10.96
C GLU A 42 3.24 3.40 -11.18
N GLU A 43 3.41 4.17 -10.10
CA GLU A 43 3.70 5.60 -10.18
C GLU A 43 4.95 5.91 -11.03
N PRO A 44 4.90 6.96 -11.88
CA PRO A 44 5.99 7.26 -12.81
C PRO A 44 7.38 7.40 -12.18
N CYS A 45 7.46 7.92 -10.95
CA CYS A 45 8.74 8.14 -10.25
C CYS A 45 9.39 6.85 -9.73
N ILE A 46 8.70 5.71 -9.71
CA ILE A 46 9.27 4.42 -9.31
C ILE A 46 9.23 3.39 -10.43
N CYS A 47 8.70 3.76 -11.60
CA CYS A 47 8.43 2.88 -12.71
C CYS A 47 9.10 3.42 -13.99
N THR A 48 10.40 3.17 -14.12
CA THR A 48 11.20 3.55 -15.29
C THR A 48 11.71 2.30 -16.03
N GLY A 49 12.19 2.48 -17.27
CA GLY A 49 12.81 1.40 -18.04
C GLY A 49 11.87 0.21 -18.26
N LYS A 50 12.21 -0.95 -17.68
CA LYS A 50 11.38 -2.16 -17.78
C LYS A 50 10.22 -2.21 -16.77
N GLY A 51 10.11 -1.24 -15.86
CA GLY A 51 9.06 -1.15 -14.85
C GLY A 51 9.55 -1.48 -13.44
N ALA A 52 8.63 -1.44 -12.48
CA ALA A 52 8.87 -1.81 -11.08
C ALA A 52 8.92 -3.34 -10.94
N GLY A 53 9.84 -3.87 -10.14
CA GLY A 53 9.92 -5.29 -9.82
C GLY A 53 8.90 -5.66 -8.76
N ALA A 54 7.66 -5.84 -9.16
CA ALA A 54 6.53 -6.02 -8.26
C ALA A 54 6.42 -7.47 -7.76
N VAL A 55 6.35 -7.62 -6.44
CA VAL A 55 6.09 -8.88 -5.73
C VAL A 55 4.78 -8.72 -4.95
N PHE A 56 3.72 -9.35 -5.45
CA PHE A 56 2.40 -9.33 -4.84
C PHE A 56 2.28 -10.42 -3.78
N PHE A 57 2.01 -10.02 -2.55
CA PHE A 57 1.75 -10.94 -1.45
C PHE A 57 0.25 -11.20 -1.30
N SER A 58 -0.10 -12.45 -0.96
CA SER A 58 -1.48 -12.82 -0.62
C SER A 58 -1.80 -12.58 0.85
N GLY A 59 -3.06 -12.20 1.10
CA GLY A 59 -3.58 -11.77 2.39
C GLY A 59 -3.65 -10.25 2.55
N CYS A 60 -4.48 -9.79 3.48
CA CYS A 60 -4.60 -8.38 3.83
C CYS A 60 -5.21 -8.21 5.23
N SER A 61 -4.65 -7.32 6.06
CA SER A 61 -5.17 -7.03 7.40
C SER A 61 -6.42 -6.14 7.42
N LEU A 62 -6.65 -5.38 6.33
CA LEU A 62 -7.67 -4.34 6.28
C LEU A 62 -9.02 -4.90 5.78
N GLY A 63 -9.03 -5.53 4.60
CA GLY A 63 -10.22 -6.22 4.09
C GLY A 63 -11.28 -5.32 3.46
N CYS A 64 -10.88 -4.25 2.75
CA CYS A 64 -11.80 -3.28 2.14
C CYS A 64 -12.92 -3.97 1.33
N VAL A 65 -14.16 -3.49 1.49
CA VAL A 65 -15.31 -4.02 0.75
C VAL A 65 -15.22 -3.78 -0.75
N TYR A 66 -14.42 -2.81 -1.17
CA TYR A 66 -14.19 -2.42 -2.57
C TYR A 66 -12.83 -2.88 -3.13
N CYS A 67 -12.15 -3.84 -2.48
CA CYS A 67 -10.82 -4.28 -2.90
C CYS A 67 -10.83 -4.82 -4.35
N GLN A 68 -10.04 -4.22 -5.24
CA GLN A 68 -9.84 -4.71 -6.62
C GLN A 68 -9.10 -6.05 -6.61
N ASN A 69 -8.16 -6.22 -5.69
CA ASN A 69 -7.35 -7.42 -5.52
C ASN A 69 -8.01 -8.39 -4.51
N LYS A 70 -9.35 -8.50 -4.54
CA LYS A 70 -10.10 -9.33 -3.57
C LYS A 70 -9.64 -10.79 -3.58
N ASP A 71 -9.31 -11.31 -4.76
CA ASP A 71 -8.94 -12.70 -4.96
C ASP A 71 -7.67 -13.08 -4.18
N ILE A 72 -6.65 -12.22 -4.21
CA ILE A 72 -5.40 -12.43 -3.44
C ILE A 72 -5.47 -11.89 -2.01
N SER A 73 -6.29 -10.87 -1.72
CA SER A 73 -6.35 -10.28 -0.38
C SER A 73 -7.19 -11.09 0.62
N ARG A 74 -8.11 -11.94 0.13
CA ARG A 74 -9.02 -12.74 0.97
C ARG A 74 -8.83 -14.25 0.82
N SER A 75 -7.97 -14.69 -0.08
CA SER A 75 -7.73 -16.11 -0.36
C SER A 75 -6.23 -16.42 -0.33
N ALA A 76 -5.88 -17.67 -0.08
CA ALA A 76 -4.50 -18.14 -0.07
C ALA A 76 -4.02 -18.49 -1.50
N VAL A 77 -3.91 -17.48 -2.37
CA VAL A 77 -3.44 -17.63 -3.76
C VAL A 77 -1.91 -17.58 -3.83
N GLY A 78 -1.30 -18.37 -4.71
CA GLY A 78 0.15 -18.38 -4.93
C GLY A 78 0.93 -19.32 -4.02
N ASP A 79 2.26 -19.23 -4.11
CA ASP A 79 3.20 -20.18 -3.52
C ASP A 79 3.81 -19.65 -2.21
N GLU A 80 4.23 -20.58 -1.34
CA GLU A 80 4.86 -20.25 -0.06
C GLU A 80 6.38 -20.17 -0.15
N TYR A 81 6.94 -19.12 0.41
CA TYR A 81 8.36 -18.80 0.42
C TYR A 81 8.87 -18.63 1.84
N THR A 82 10.00 -19.25 2.13
CA THR A 82 10.88 -18.94 3.26
C THR A 82 11.63 -17.63 3.02
N ALA A 83 12.30 -17.09 4.04
CA ALA A 83 13.10 -15.88 3.90
C ALA A 83 14.24 -16.06 2.87
N ASP A 84 14.94 -17.20 2.87
CA ASP A 84 15.97 -17.51 1.88
C ASP A 84 15.43 -17.57 0.45
N GLU A 85 14.22 -18.13 0.26
CA GLU A 85 13.58 -18.21 -1.05
C GLU A 85 13.11 -16.82 -1.52
N LEU A 86 12.60 -15.98 -0.61
CA LEU A 86 12.30 -14.58 -0.90
C LEU A 86 13.57 -13.80 -1.30
N ALA A 87 14.68 -13.99 -0.59
CA ALA A 87 15.93 -13.28 -0.88
C ALA A 87 16.42 -13.56 -2.31
N ARG A 88 16.36 -14.84 -2.74
CA ARG A 88 16.66 -15.24 -4.12
C ARG A 88 15.69 -14.59 -5.11
N LEU A 89 14.39 -14.64 -4.83
CA LEU A 89 13.36 -14.04 -5.66
C LEU A 89 13.55 -12.51 -5.83
N PHE A 90 13.95 -11.82 -4.77
CA PHE A 90 14.24 -10.38 -4.79
C PHE A 90 15.47 -10.05 -5.64
N CYS A 91 16.55 -10.83 -5.53
CA CYS A 91 17.71 -10.72 -6.42
C CYS A 91 17.29 -10.95 -7.89
N ASP A 92 16.61 -12.06 -8.16
CA ASP A 92 16.24 -12.44 -9.51
C ASP A 92 15.44 -11.35 -10.21
N ILE A 93 14.39 -10.80 -9.57
CA ILE A 93 13.56 -9.77 -10.20
C ILE A 93 14.32 -8.46 -10.43
N THR A 94 15.23 -8.09 -9.52
CA THR A 94 15.99 -6.85 -9.62
C THR A 94 17.12 -6.94 -10.66
N GLU A 95 17.81 -8.07 -10.73
CA GLU A 95 18.82 -8.36 -11.76
C GLU A 95 18.23 -8.45 -13.18
N ASN A 96 16.93 -8.75 -13.30
CA ASN A 96 16.20 -8.71 -14.57
C ASN A 96 15.94 -7.28 -15.10
N GLY A 97 16.44 -6.25 -14.41
CA GLY A 97 16.41 -4.85 -14.84
C GLY A 97 15.17 -4.10 -14.34
N ALA A 98 14.63 -4.50 -13.19
CA ALA A 98 13.62 -3.72 -12.49
C ALA A 98 14.20 -2.37 -12.07
N SER A 99 13.38 -1.32 -12.17
CA SER A 99 13.76 0.01 -11.69
C SER A 99 13.79 0.08 -10.16
N CYS A 100 12.88 -0.62 -9.48
CA CYS A 100 12.82 -0.76 -8.03
C CYS A 100 12.35 -2.17 -7.63
N LEU A 101 12.49 -2.54 -6.36
CA LEU A 101 11.83 -3.72 -5.79
C LEU A 101 10.52 -3.26 -5.11
N ASP A 102 9.37 -3.53 -5.73
CA ASP A 102 8.07 -3.13 -5.19
C ASP A 102 7.37 -4.28 -4.46
N LEU A 103 7.26 -4.16 -3.14
CA LEU A 103 6.69 -5.17 -2.26
C LEU A 103 5.22 -4.80 -1.96
N VAL A 104 4.28 -5.50 -2.59
CA VAL A 104 2.86 -5.13 -2.60
C VAL A 104 2.05 -5.89 -1.57
N THR A 105 1.42 -5.16 -0.64
CA THR A 105 0.77 -5.67 0.58
C THR A 105 1.70 -6.55 1.45
N PRO A 106 2.91 -6.07 1.81
CA PRO A 106 3.94 -6.90 2.43
C PRO A 106 3.76 -7.08 3.94
N SER A 107 2.91 -6.27 4.57
CA SER A 107 3.03 -5.95 5.98
C SER A 107 2.79 -7.11 6.94
N HIS A 108 1.88 -8.03 6.58
CA HIS A 108 1.69 -9.24 7.37
C HIS A 108 2.82 -10.25 7.21
N TYR A 109 3.76 -10.06 6.29
CA TYR A 109 5.00 -10.83 6.17
C TYR A 109 6.26 -9.98 6.44
N ALA A 110 6.11 -8.78 7.02
CA ALA A 110 7.22 -7.86 7.25
C ALA A 110 8.43 -8.50 7.95
N PRO A 111 8.30 -9.40 8.95
CA PRO A 111 9.45 -10.06 9.54
C PRO A 111 10.21 -10.97 8.56
N GLN A 112 9.51 -11.78 7.75
CA GLN A 112 10.12 -12.65 6.77
C GLN A 112 10.81 -11.86 5.64
N ILE A 113 10.18 -10.74 5.24
CA ILE A 113 10.74 -9.83 4.23
C ILE A 113 11.98 -9.11 4.77
N CYS A 114 11.95 -8.65 6.03
CA CYS A 114 13.12 -8.04 6.67
C CYS A 114 14.30 -9.02 6.69
N GLU A 115 14.06 -10.26 7.10
CA GLU A 115 15.08 -11.32 7.10
C GLU A 115 15.61 -11.60 5.68
N ALA A 116 14.73 -11.65 4.67
CA ALA A 116 15.13 -11.83 3.28
C ALA A 116 16.01 -10.68 2.75
N LEU A 117 15.65 -9.43 3.06
CA LEU A 117 16.39 -8.23 2.66
C LEU A 117 17.75 -8.10 3.37
N GLU A 118 17.94 -8.75 4.52
CA GLU A 118 19.25 -8.84 5.19
C GLU A 118 20.19 -9.86 4.52
N MET A 119 19.63 -10.82 3.76
CA MET A 119 20.38 -11.88 3.09
C MET A 119 20.82 -11.51 1.66
N CYS A 120 20.17 -10.53 1.03
CA CYS A 120 20.49 -10.10 -0.33
C CYS A 120 20.93 -8.64 -0.43
N CYS A 121 21.76 -8.34 -1.43
CA CYS A 121 22.13 -6.97 -1.76
C CYS A 121 21.24 -6.49 -2.91
N ILE A 122 20.36 -5.53 -2.63
CA ILE A 122 19.50 -4.92 -3.63
C ILE A 122 20.09 -3.56 -4.00
N SER A 123 20.43 -3.37 -5.28
CA SER A 123 21.05 -2.14 -5.79
C SER A 123 20.05 -1.07 -6.25
N VAL A 124 18.76 -1.40 -6.19
CA VAL A 124 17.66 -0.52 -6.58
C VAL A 124 16.83 -0.14 -5.34
N PRO A 125 16.07 0.97 -5.36
CA PRO A 125 15.20 1.33 -4.25
C PRO A 125 14.24 0.20 -3.85
N VAL A 126 14.10 -0.04 -2.55
CA VAL A 126 13.10 -0.95 -1.98
C VAL A 126 11.84 -0.14 -1.65
N VAL A 127 10.73 -0.48 -2.31
CA VAL A 127 9.42 0.15 -2.15
C VAL A 127 8.53 -0.75 -1.31
N TYR A 128 7.94 -0.20 -0.25
CA TYR A 128 6.88 -0.84 0.51
C TYR A 128 5.52 -0.27 0.08
N ASN A 129 4.76 -1.06 -0.66
CA ASN A 129 3.45 -0.70 -1.18
C ASN A 129 2.34 -1.22 -0.26
N THR A 130 1.84 -0.35 0.63
CA THR A 130 1.01 -0.74 1.78
C THR A 130 -0.36 -0.08 1.79
N GLY A 131 -1.31 -0.68 2.53
CA GLY A 131 -2.64 -0.11 2.73
C GLY A 131 -2.72 1.02 3.77
N GLY A 132 -1.59 1.40 4.39
CA GLY A 132 -1.49 2.38 5.47
C GLY A 132 -1.98 1.90 6.84
N TYR A 133 -2.63 0.73 6.94
CA TYR A 133 -3.14 0.19 8.21
C TYR A 133 -2.08 -0.63 8.96
N GLU A 134 -0.99 0.05 9.32
CA GLU A 134 0.20 -0.55 9.90
C GLU A 134 0.45 -0.08 11.34
N LEU A 135 1.01 -0.95 12.16
CA LEU A 135 1.49 -0.55 13.48
C LEU A 135 2.83 0.15 13.34
N SER A 136 2.99 1.33 13.94
CA SER A 136 4.27 2.05 13.98
C SER A 136 5.42 1.16 14.47
N GLU A 137 5.18 0.30 15.48
CA GLU A 137 6.20 -0.60 16.00
C GLU A 137 6.62 -1.66 14.97
N THR A 138 5.70 -2.11 14.11
CA THR A 138 6.01 -3.06 13.03
C THR A 138 6.78 -2.38 11.92
N VAL A 139 6.36 -1.17 11.50
CA VAL A 139 7.05 -0.37 10.49
C VAL A 139 8.47 -0.08 10.96
N GLU A 140 8.62 0.46 12.17
CA GLU A 140 9.92 0.79 12.75
C GLU A 140 10.79 -0.46 12.88
N ARG A 141 10.24 -1.62 13.26
CA ARG A 141 11.06 -2.81 13.49
C ARG A 141 11.50 -3.52 12.21
N TYR A 142 10.60 -3.66 11.24
CA TYR A 142 10.79 -4.59 10.13
C TYR A 142 10.87 -3.94 8.75
N MET A 143 10.48 -2.67 8.61
CA MET A 143 10.47 -1.96 7.32
C MET A 143 11.60 -0.93 7.21
N LYS A 144 12.63 -0.99 8.06
CA LYS A 144 13.76 -0.03 8.05
C LYS A 144 14.56 -0.02 6.76
N ARG A 145 14.45 -1.08 5.95
CA ARG A 145 15.12 -1.17 4.65
C ARG A 145 14.35 -0.48 3.53
N ALA A 146 13.14 0.02 3.80
CA ALA A 146 12.43 0.84 2.83
C ALA A 146 13.26 2.08 2.47
N ASP A 147 13.42 2.30 1.17
CA ASP A 147 13.89 3.57 0.63
C ASP A 147 12.67 4.44 0.32
N VAL A 148 11.60 3.82 -0.20
CA VAL A 148 10.34 4.48 -0.53
C VAL A 148 9.16 3.77 0.15
N PHE A 149 8.24 4.53 0.70
CA PHE A 149 6.92 4.02 1.06
C PHE A 149 5.89 4.49 0.01
N LEU A 150 5.25 3.54 -0.65
CA LEU A 150 4.06 3.78 -1.47
C LEU A 150 2.83 3.39 -0.62
N THR A 151 2.31 4.32 0.17
CA THR A 151 1.27 3.99 1.15
C THR A 151 -0.06 4.61 0.78
N ASP A 152 -1.12 3.82 0.88
CA ASP A 152 -2.48 4.34 0.84
C ASP A 152 -2.83 5.09 2.13
N PHE A 153 -3.54 6.20 2.01
CA PHE A 153 -4.28 6.82 3.11
C PHE A 153 -5.76 6.89 2.73
N LYS A 154 -6.54 5.89 3.15
CA LYS A 154 -7.86 5.60 2.58
C LYS A 154 -8.98 6.43 3.18
N TYR A 155 -8.95 6.70 4.50
CA TYR A 155 -10.08 7.29 5.22
C TYR A 155 -9.65 8.39 6.19
N GLY A 156 -10.41 9.48 6.22
CA GLY A 156 -10.25 10.58 7.16
C GLY A 156 -11.08 10.45 8.43
N SER A 157 -12.10 9.58 8.44
CA SER A 157 -13.00 9.40 9.58
C SER A 157 -13.16 7.95 10.03
N ARG A 158 -13.51 7.81 11.31
CA ARG A 158 -13.83 6.55 11.96
C ARG A 158 -15.01 5.85 11.28
N GLU A 159 -16.02 6.62 10.93
CA GLU A 159 -17.25 6.14 10.32
C GLU A 159 -16.97 5.48 8.96
N THR A 160 -16.16 6.12 8.12
CA THR A 160 -15.78 5.59 6.80
C THR A 160 -14.90 4.35 6.92
N GLY A 161 -13.94 4.35 7.85
CA GLY A 161 -13.08 3.20 8.13
C GLY A 161 -13.85 1.98 8.63
N GLU A 162 -14.79 2.16 9.56
CA GLU A 162 -15.72 1.12 10.01
C GLU A 162 -16.56 0.60 8.84
N LYS A 163 -17.19 1.53 8.09
CA LYS A 163 -18.16 1.20 7.04
C LYS A 163 -17.56 0.38 5.90
N TYR A 164 -16.36 0.73 5.44
CA TYR A 164 -15.79 0.12 4.24
C TYR A 164 -14.66 -0.88 4.49
N SER A 165 -14.12 -0.95 5.70
CA SER A 165 -13.03 -1.89 6.05
C SER A 165 -13.16 -2.50 7.45
N SER A 166 -14.25 -2.25 8.18
CA SER A 166 -14.40 -2.68 9.58
C SER A 166 -13.19 -2.28 10.43
N ALA A 167 -12.66 -1.08 10.18
CA ALA A 167 -11.45 -0.55 10.80
C ALA A 167 -11.73 0.89 11.29
N PRO A 168 -12.45 1.03 12.42
CA PRO A 168 -12.87 2.33 12.94
C PRO A 168 -11.69 3.19 13.43
N ASP A 169 -10.55 2.55 13.70
CA ASP A 169 -9.29 3.13 14.14
C ASP A 169 -8.33 3.41 12.97
N TYR A 170 -8.76 3.19 11.72
CA TYR A 170 -7.91 3.39 10.54
C TYR A 170 -7.26 4.77 10.50
N PRO A 171 -7.99 5.90 10.62
CA PRO A 171 -7.37 7.22 10.46
C PRO A 171 -6.26 7.47 11.49
N GLU A 172 -6.46 7.06 12.74
CA GLU A 172 -5.48 7.26 13.82
C GLU A 172 -4.25 6.37 13.62
N ILE A 173 -4.46 5.10 13.26
CA ILE A 173 -3.38 4.14 12.98
C ILE A 173 -2.58 4.56 11.75
N ALA A 174 -3.25 4.94 10.65
CA ALA A 174 -2.60 5.36 9.42
C ALA A 174 -1.79 6.64 9.61
N SER A 175 -2.30 7.64 10.34
CA SER A 175 -1.52 8.83 10.69
C SER A 175 -0.29 8.52 11.53
N ALA A 176 -0.38 7.57 12.48
CA ALA A 176 0.76 7.16 13.29
C ALA A 176 1.80 6.40 12.45
N ALA A 177 1.36 5.48 11.60
CA ALA A 177 2.22 4.76 10.67
C ALA A 177 2.93 5.71 9.72
N LEU A 178 2.21 6.69 9.16
CA LEU A 178 2.75 7.68 8.22
C LEU A 178 3.88 8.51 8.84
N ARG A 179 3.73 8.94 10.10
CA ARG A 179 4.81 9.62 10.84
C ARG A 179 6.05 8.73 10.99
N THR A 180 5.86 7.45 11.33
CA THR A 180 6.97 6.51 11.44
C THR A 180 7.64 6.26 10.10
N MET A 181 6.85 6.11 9.02
CA MET A 181 7.36 5.98 7.65
C MET A 181 8.21 7.19 7.28
N HIS A 182 7.72 8.42 7.51
CA HIS A 182 8.46 9.65 7.22
C HIS A 182 9.73 9.74 8.07
N GLY A 183 9.70 9.33 9.33
CA GLY A 183 10.91 9.23 10.16
C GLY A 183 11.99 8.29 9.59
N ILE A 184 11.61 7.28 8.81
CA ILE A 184 12.55 6.34 8.17
C ILE A 184 13.09 6.89 6.85
N VAL A 185 12.22 7.40 5.97
CA VAL A 185 12.60 7.78 4.59
C VAL A 185 12.78 9.29 4.37
N GLY A 186 12.33 10.13 5.30
CA GLY A 186 12.39 11.58 5.17
C GLY A 186 11.69 12.11 3.92
N ASP A 187 12.15 13.29 3.47
CA ASP A 187 11.56 14.02 2.36
C ASP A 187 11.94 13.39 0.99
N PRO A 188 11.15 13.62 -0.07
CA PRO A 188 11.42 13.09 -1.39
C PRO A 188 12.79 13.46 -1.96
N VAL A 189 13.57 12.45 -2.36
CA VAL A 189 14.87 12.61 -3.02
C VAL A 189 14.85 11.87 -4.36
N TYR A 190 15.15 12.59 -5.44
CA TYR A 190 15.21 12.05 -6.79
C TYR A 190 16.66 11.96 -7.28
N ASP A 191 16.93 10.99 -8.16
CA ASP A 191 18.19 10.93 -8.90
C ASP A 191 18.20 11.88 -10.12
N GLY A 192 19.30 11.89 -10.86
CA GLY A 192 19.44 12.73 -12.07
C GLY A 192 18.53 12.33 -13.24
N SER A 193 17.86 11.18 -13.18
CA SER A 193 16.90 10.71 -14.17
C SER A 193 15.45 11.05 -13.79
N GLY A 194 15.21 11.57 -12.58
CA GLY A 194 13.88 11.83 -12.05
C GLY A 194 13.25 10.62 -11.35
N MET A 195 14.04 9.57 -11.07
CA MET A 195 13.59 8.42 -10.29
C MET A 195 13.61 8.75 -8.79
N LEU A 196 12.55 8.39 -8.08
CA LEU A 196 12.47 8.55 -6.62
C LEU A 196 13.37 7.52 -5.94
N MET A 197 14.40 8.02 -5.27
CA MET A 197 15.35 7.21 -4.52
C MET A 197 14.99 7.09 -3.06
N ARG A 198 14.27 8.07 -2.51
CA ARG A 198 13.83 8.06 -1.11
C ARG A 198 12.58 8.91 -0.94
N GLY A 199 11.68 8.54 -0.03
CA GLY A 199 10.54 9.38 0.38
C GLY A 199 9.20 8.64 0.41
N ILE A 200 8.11 9.40 0.50
CA ILE A 200 6.74 8.85 0.56
C ILE A 200 5.96 9.25 -0.68
N ILE A 201 5.37 8.24 -1.33
CA ILE A 201 4.27 8.40 -2.27
C ILE A 201 3.00 8.03 -1.53
N LEU A 202 2.08 8.98 -1.42
CA LEU A 202 0.81 8.79 -0.74
C LEU A 202 -0.31 8.59 -1.75
N ARG A 203 -0.91 7.40 -1.79
CA ARG A 203 -2.09 7.14 -2.62
C ARG A 203 -3.36 7.47 -1.89
N HIS A 204 -4.25 8.21 -2.55
CA HIS A 204 -5.60 8.45 -2.06
C HIS A 204 -6.63 8.17 -3.15
N LEU A 205 -7.39 7.08 -3.00
CA LEU A 205 -8.52 6.77 -3.88
C LEU A 205 -9.77 7.51 -3.42
N VAL A 206 -10.24 8.45 -4.24
CA VAL A 206 -11.52 9.12 -4.00
C VAL A 206 -12.64 8.09 -4.17
N LEU A 207 -13.46 7.90 -3.13
CA LEU A 207 -14.61 7.01 -3.19
C LEU A 207 -15.89 7.78 -3.59
N PRO A 208 -16.76 7.19 -4.42
CA PRO A 208 -18.06 7.76 -4.75
C PRO A 208 -18.88 8.13 -3.51
N GLY A 209 -19.29 9.40 -3.40
CA GLY A 209 -20.09 9.92 -2.29
C GLY A 209 -19.28 10.34 -1.06
N GLU A 210 -17.95 10.13 -1.06
CA GLU A 210 -17.11 10.31 0.14
C GLU A 210 -16.09 11.46 0.01
N ARG A 211 -16.31 12.41 -0.91
CA ARG A 211 -15.38 13.53 -1.16
C ARG A 211 -14.99 14.32 0.10
N HIS A 212 -15.90 14.47 1.07
CA HIS A 212 -15.59 15.18 2.32
C HIS A 212 -14.69 14.34 3.23
N ASP A 213 -14.82 13.01 3.21
CA ASP A 213 -13.90 12.11 3.91
C ASP A 213 -12.52 12.12 3.25
N SER A 214 -12.48 12.19 1.92
CA SER A 214 -11.23 12.37 1.17
C SER A 214 -10.50 13.66 1.55
N VAL A 215 -11.20 14.79 1.66
CA VAL A 215 -10.59 16.04 2.15
C VAL A 215 -10.06 15.86 3.57
N LYS A 216 -10.83 15.26 4.48
CA LYS A 216 -10.36 14.95 5.84
C LYS A 216 -9.14 14.03 5.89
N ALA A 217 -9.05 13.08 4.96
CA ALA A 217 -7.89 12.20 4.84
C ALA A 217 -6.63 13.01 4.51
N LEU A 218 -6.74 13.95 3.55
CA LEU A 218 -5.64 14.83 3.17
C LEU A 218 -5.26 15.83 4.29
N GLU A 219 -6.25 16.37 5.01
CA GLU A 219 -6.00 17.20 6.20
C GLU A 219 -5.15 16.45 7.24
N ARG A 220 -5.50 15.18 7.52
CA ARG A 220 -4.74 14.34 8.46
C ARG A 220 -3.33 14.02 7.99
N VAL A 221 -3.13 13.89 6.69
CA VAL A 221 -1.79 13.69 6.10
C VAL A 221 -0.95 14.95 6.31
N ALA A 222 -1.51 16.12 5.96
CA ALA A 222 -0.84 17.41 6.14
C ALA A 222 -0.51 17.66 7.63
N GLU A 223 -1.41 17.32 8.55
CA GLU A 223 -1.16 17.40 9.99
C GLU A 223 -0.07 16.41 10.45
N ALA A 224 -0.06 15.19 9.89
CA ALA A 224 0.86 14.15 10.32
C ALA A 224 2.30 14.42 9.90
N VAL A 225 2.52 14.86 8.66
CA VAL A 225 3.86 14.94 8.06
C VAL A 225 4.12 16.19 7.22
N GLY A 226 3.14 17.07 7.01
CA GLY A 226 3.24 18.19 6.05
C GLY A 226 2.91 17.75 4.62
N SER A 227 2.18 18.57 3.88
CA SER A 227 1.74 18.26 2.51
C SER A 227 2.88 18.30 1.51
N GLU A 228 3.93 19.07 1.79
CA GLU A 228 5.14 19.23 0.99
C GLU A 228 6.12 18.05 1.12
N ASN A 229 5.97 17.22 2.15
CA ASN A 229 6.89 16.12 2.47
C ASN A 229 6.43 14.77 1.89
N VAL A 230 5.34 14.75 1.11
CA VAL A 230 4.81 13.57 0.43
C VAL A 230 4.48 13.89 -1.02
N ILE A 231 4.55 12.87 -1.88
CA ILE A 231 4.08 12.94 -3.26
C ILE A 231 2.66 12.38 -3.29
N LEU A 232 1.65 13.23 -3.50
CA LEU A 232 0.26 12.80 -3.56
C LEU A 232 -0.03 12.13 -4.92
N SER A 233 -0.44 10.87 -4.89
CA SER A 233 -1.04 10.16 -6.02
C SER A 233 -2.56 10.14 -5.80
N LEU A 234 -3.25 11.16 -6.31
CA LEU A 234 -4.71 11.30 -6.17
C LEU A 234 -5.40 10.45 -7.24
N MET A 235 -6.08 9.41 -6.81
CA MET A 235 -6.63 8.40 -7.70
C MET A 235 -8.12 8.58 -7.96
N ARG A 236 -8.49 8.45 -9.23
CA ARG A 236 -9.89 8.46 -9.71
C ARG A 236 -10.41 7.07 -10.09
N GLN A 237 -9.51 6.09 -10.18
CA GLN A 237 -9.70 4.77 -10.81
C GLN A 237 -10.66 3.80 -10.09
N TYR A 238 -11.66 4.29 -9.37
CA TYR A 238 -12.67 3.44 -8.75
C TYR A 238 -13.54 2.76 -9.82
N THR A 239 -13.46 1.43 -9.87
CA THR A 239 -14.26 0.60 -10.79
C THR A 239 -15.45 0.00 -10.04
N PRO A 240 -16.70 0.32 -10.43
CA PRO A 240 -17.89 -0.31 -9.85
C PRO A 240 -17.89 -1.82 -10.11
N GLY A 241 -18.37 -2.60 -9.14
CA GLY A 241 -18.49 -4.06 -9.25
C GLY A 241 -17.66 -4.84 -8.23
N PHE A 242 -16.63 -4.21 -7.64
CA PHE A 242 -15.86 -4.84 -6.55
C PHE A 242 -16.58 -4.75 -5.19
N ALA A 243 -17.40 -3.73 -4.99
CA ALA A 243 -18.19 -3.53 -3.77
C ALA A 243 -19.53 -4.28 -3.80
N PRO A 244 -20.00 -4.82 -2.64
CA PRO A 244 -21.34 -5.39 -2.53
C PRO A 244 -22.44 -4.37 -2.87
N ALA A 245 -23.54 -4.85 -3.46
CA ALA A 245 -24.64 -4.00 -3.96
C ALA A 245 -25.35 -3.18 -2.86
N GLU A 246 -25.23 -3.57 -1.59
CA GLU A 246 -25.76 -2.81 -0.44
C GLU A 246 -25.11 -1.43 -0.28
N TYR A 247 -23.87 -1.28 -0.73
CA TYR A 247 -23.16 0.00 -0.77
C TYR A 247 -23.55 0.77 -2.03
N ARG A 248 -24.77 1.32 -2.04
CA ARG A 248 -25.35 2.01 -3.21
C ARG A 248 -24.50 3.15 -3.77
N ASN A 249 -23.73 3.85 -2.94
CA ASN A 249 -22.81 4.88 -3.43
C ASN A 249 -21.67 4.28 -4.25
N LEU A 250 -21.19 3.09 -3.89
CA LEU A 250 -20.12 2.35 -4.55
C LEU A 250 -20.56 1.62 -5.83
N SER A 251 -21.84 1.66 -6.20
CA SER A 251 -22.35 1.08 -7.45
C SER A 251 -22.17 2.01 -8.68
N ARG A 252 -21.42 3.10 -8.55
CA ARG A 252 -21.15 4.07 -9.62
C ARG A 252 -19.71 4.55 -9.57
N ARG A 253 -19.23 5.15 -10.66
CA ARG A 253 -17.92 5.82 -10.70
C ARG A 253 -17.96 7.15 -9.92
N VAL A 254 -16.77 7.65 -9.58
CA VAL A 254 -16.57 9.00 -9.04
C VAL A 254 -16.95 10.02 -10.10
N THR A 255 -17.83 10.95 -9.76
CA THR A 255 -18.20 12.05 -10.65
C THR A 255 -17.04 13.02 -10.82
N THR A 256 -17.00 13.76 -11.93
CA THR A 256 -15.98 14.80 -12.12
C THR A 256 -16.05 15.82 -10.98
N PHE A 257 -17.25 16.23 -10.57
CA PHE A 257 -17.41 17.15 -9.44
C PHE A 257 -16.78 16.65 -8.14
N GLU A 258 -16.99 15.38 -7.78
CA GLU A 258 -16.40 14.82 -6.55
C GLU A 258 -14.88 14.76 -6.61
N TYR A 259 -14.32 14.41 -7.77
CA TYR A 259 -12.88 14.33 -7.94
C TYR A 259 -12.23 15.71 -7.91
N GLU A 260 -12.76 16.66 -8.68
CA GLU A 260 -12.23 18.03 -8.72
C GLU A 260 -12.36 18.73 -7.37
N TYR A 261 -13.42 18.47 -6.62
CA TYR A 261 -13.56 18.97 -5.26
C TYR A 261 -12.39 18.55 -4.34
N VAL A 262 -11.97 17.28 -4.43
CA VAL A 262 -10.84 16.78 -3.63
C VAL A 262 -9.52 17.30 -4.17
N ARG A 263 -9.35 17.35 -5.51
CA ARG A 263 -8.15 17.88 -6.15
C ARG A 263 -7.91 19.33 -5.79
N ASP A 264 -8.93 20.17 -5.87
CA ASP A 264 -8.82 21.60 -5.59
C ASP A 264 -8.49 21.81 -4.10
N ALA A 265 -9.11 21.06 -3.19
CA ALA A 265 -8.74 21.07 -1.78
C ALA A 265 -7.29 20.63 -1.53
N ALA A 266 -6.80 19.59 -2.24
CA ALA A 266 -5.42 19.15 -2.13
C ALA A 266 -4.44 20.24 -2.57
N LEU A 267 -4.74 20.96 -3.67
CA LEU A 267 -3.95 22.08 -4.17
C LEU A 267 -3.93 23.25 -3.18
N GLU A 268 -5.08 23.58 -2.58
CA GLU A 268 -5.18 24.61 -1.54
C GLU A 268 -4.36 24.27 -0.29
N MET A 269 -4.26 22.98 0.06
CA MET A 269 -3.40 22.49 1.14
C MET A 269 -1.91 22.41 0.77
N GLY A 270 -1.54 22.66 -0.48
CA GLY A 270 -0.15 22.64 -0.95
C GLY A 270 0.39 21.25 -1.32
N PHE A 271 -0.47 20.25 -1.51
CA PHE A 271 -0.01 18.95 -2.02
C PHE A 271 0.51 19.06 -3.45
N SER A 272 1.56 18.28 -3.75
CA SER A 272 2.10 18.12 -5.09
C SER A 272 2.12 16.64 -5.47
N GLY A 273 2.11 16.32 -6.77
CA GLY A 273 2.21 14.94 -7.26
C GLY A 273 1.36 14.67 -8.49
N TYR A 274 0.76 13.48 -8.54
CA TYR A 274 0.04 12.95 -9.69
C TYR A 274 -1.48 13.04 -9.50
N SER A 275 -2.17 13.30 -10.60
CA SER A 275 -3.62 13.27 -10.71
C SER A 275 -4.03 12.44 -11.93
N GLN A 276 -5.14 11.72 -11.84
CA GLN A 276 -5.62 10.82 -12.90
C GLN A 276 -6.84 11.35 -13.65
N ASP A 277 -6.85 11.17 -14.97
CA ASP A 277 -7.98 11.52 -15.84
C ASP A 277 -9.17 10.55 -15.73
N ALA A 278 -10.34 10.99 -16.21
CA ALA A 278 -11.61 10.25 -16.16
C ALA A 278 -11.55 8.83 -16.73
N ASP A 279 -10.79 8.67 -17.83
CA ASP A 279 -10.73 7.43 -18.60
C ASP A 279 -9.87 6.34 -17.94
N SER A 280 -9.19 6.70 -16.85
CA SER A 280 -8.35 5.79 -16.09
C SER A 280 -9.15 4.70 -15.35
N ALA A 281 -10.43 4.92 -15.03
CA ALA A 281 -11.24 4.02 -14.21
C ALA A 281 -11.74 2.77 -14.95
N THR A 282 -10.83 1.84 -15.27
CA THR A 282 -11.12 0.57 -15.93
C THR A 282 -10.43 -0.61 -15.26
N ALA A 283 -10.98 -1.81 -15.40
CA ALA A 283 -10.37 -3.04 -14.88
C ALA A 283 -9.05 -3.41 -15.58
N ALA A 284 -8.75 -2.81 -16.74
CA ALA A 284 -7.55 -3.12 -17.53
C ALA A 284 -6.23 -2.77 -16.82
N TYR A 285 -6.28 -1.91 -15.80
CA TYR A 285 -5.11 -1.55 -14.97
C TYR A 285 -4.98 -2.42 -13.71
N THR A 286 -5.91 -3.35 -13.48
CA THR A 286 -5.80 -4.35 -12.41
C THR A 286 -5.12 -5.59 -12.98
N PRO A 287 -4.00 -6.07 -12.40
CA PRO A 287 -3.40 -7.31 -12.87
C PRO A 287 -4.37 -8.49 -12.74
N ASP A 288 -4.38 -9.39 -13.73
CA ASP A 288 -5.07 -10.67 -13.59
C ASP A 288 -4.27 -11.56 -12.63
N PHE A 289 -4.91 -12.07 -11.58
CA PHE A 289 -4.29 -12.88 -10.52
C PHE A 289 -4.75 -14.33 -10.55
#